data_AF-A0AAE1VXI9-F1
#
_entry.id   AF-A0AAE1VXI9-F1
#
_cell.length_a   1.000
_cell.length_b   1.000
_cell.length_c   1.000
_cell.angle_alpha   90.00
_cell.angle_beta   90.00
_cell.angle_gamma   90.00
#
_symmetry.space_group_name_H-M   'P 1'
#
loop_
_entity.id
_entity.type
_entity.pdbx_description
1 polymer ?
#
loop_
_entity_poly.entity_id
_entity_poly.type
_entity_poly.pdbx_seq_one_letter_code
_entity_poly.pdbx_strand_id
1 'polypeptide(L)' 'MGGVDVDIRGRDLRLAPFGAGRRVCPGKNLGLATVALWVAKLVDHFDWAEDKAKPVDFSEVLKLS' A
#
# COMPACT_ATOMS: atom_id res chain seq x y z
N MET A 1 -19.26 -3.65 -8.23
CA MET A 1 -18.43 -2.44 -8.13
C MET A 1 -18.68 -1.81 -6.77
N GLY A 2 -17.90 -2.20 -5.78
CA GLY A 2 -18.07 -1.74 -4.40
C GLY A 2 -16.72 -1.84 -3.70
N GLY A 3 -15.77 -1.03 -4.14
CA GLY A 3 -14.55 -0.83 -3.36
C GLY A 3 -14.93 -0.05 -2.12
N VAL A 4 -14.66 -0.61 -0.95
CA VAL A 4 -14.72 0.16 0.30
C VAL A 4 -13.70 1.29 0.15
N ASP A 5 -14.10 2.54 0.34
CA ASP A 5 -13.16 3.66 0.40
C ASP A 5 -12.32 3.48 1.67
N VAL A 6 -11.08 3.02 1.50
CA VAL A 6 -10.14 2.80 2.61
C VAL A 6 -9.08 3.90 2.57
N ASP A 7 -9.05 4.72 3.63
CA ASP A 7 -8.15 5.89 3.69
C ASP A 7 -6.76 5.54 4.24
N ILE A 8 -5.79 5.35 3.35
CA ILE A 8 -4.37 5.11 3.67
C ILE A 8 -3.67 6.29 4.37
N ARG A 9 -4.34 7.45 4.47
CA ARG A 9 -3.80 8.65 5.11
C ARG A 9 -4.01 8.64 6.63
N GLY A 10 -4.49 7.53 7.20
CA GLY A 10 -4.58 7.36 8.64
C GLY A 10 -5.80 8.02 9.29
N ARG A 11 -6.82 8.40 8.50
CA ARG A 11 -8.17 8.64 9.05
C ARG A 11 -8.89 7.32 9.31
N ASP A 12 -8.55 6.29 8.53
CA ASP A 12 -9.02 4.92 8.74
C ASP A 12 -7.92 4.07 9.39
N LEU A 13 -8.12 3.70 10.65
CA LEU A 13 -7.15 2.89 11.40
C LEU A 13 -7.14 1.42 10.95
N ARG A 14 -8.09 0.98 10.13
CA ARG A 14 -8.02 -0.33 9.46
C ARG A 14 -6.83 -0.41 8.50
N LEU A 15 -6.32 0.73 8.03
CA LEU A 15 -5.17 0.80 7.13
C LEU A 15 -4.31 2.05 7.40
N ALA A 16 -3.41 1.94 8.39
CA ALA A 16 -2.47 2.99 8.77
C ALA A 16 -1.01 2.49 8.74
N PRO A 17 -0.45 2.15 7.56
CA PRO A 17 0.88 1.54 7.43
C PRO A 17 2.03 2.42 7.94
N PHE A 18 1.79 3.73 8.05
CA PHE A 18 2.75 4.71 8.59
C PHE A 18 2.35 5.24 9.97
N GLY A 19 1.40 4.58 10.64
CA GLY A 19 0.78 5.06 11.88
C GLY A 19 -0.14 6.26 11.66
N ALA A 20 -0.68 6.80 12.76
CA ALA A 20 -1.60 7.93 12.76
C ALA A 20 -1.40 8.84 13.99
N GLY A 21 -1.99 10.04 13.95
CA GLY A 21 -1.96 10.99 15.06
C GLY A 21 -0.55 11.55 15.35
N ARG A 22 -0.26 11.81 16.64
CA ARG A 22 0.97 12.48 17.10
C ARG A 22 2.26 11.68 16.89
N ARG A 23 2.16 10.36 16.67
CA ARG A 23 3.29 9.45 16.46
C ARG A 23 3.30 8.87 15.04
N VAL A 24 2.72 9.58 14.07
CA VAL A 24 2.81 9.20 12.66
C VAL A 24 4.26 9.22 12.19
N CYS A 25 4.64 8.27 11.33
CA CYS A 25 5.96 8.24 10.72
C CYS A 25 6.23 9.57 10.00
N PRO A 26 7.34 10.27 10.31
CA PRO A 26 7.65 11.56 9.67
C PRO A 26 7.89 11.43 8.16
N GLY A 27 8.26 10.23 7.69
CA GLY A 27 8.47 9.92 6.28
C GLY A 27 7.20 9.56 5.49
N LYS A 28 6.00 9.60 6.11
CA LYS A 28 4.73 9.15 5.48
C LYS A 28 4.49 9.76 4.10
N ASN A 29 4.60 11.08 3.99
CA ASN A 29 4.27 11.76 2.72
C ASN A 29 5.29 11.42 1.63
N LEU A 30 6.57 11.32 1.98
CA LEU A 30 7.62 10.91 1.07
C LEU A 30 7.38 9.47 0.58
N GLY A 31 7.08 8.54 1.50
CA GLY A 31 6.79 7.15 1.15
C GLY A 31 5.60 7.03 0.20
N LEU A 32 4.51 7.72 0.49
CA LEU A 32 3.32 7.73 -0.38
C LEU A 32 3.62 8.32 -1.76
N ALA A 33 4.34 9.44 -1.84
CA ALA A 33 4.71 10.06 -3.12
C ALA A 33 5.61 9.14 -3.95
N THR A 34 6.60 8.51 -3.32
CA THR A 34 7.52 7.58 -4.00
C THR A 34 6.79 6.36 -4.53
N VAL A 35 5.95 5.70 -3.73
CA VAL A 35 5.17 4.53 -4.16
C VAL A 35 4.23 4.90 -5.30
N ALA A 36 3.51 6.02 -5.19
CA ALA A 36 2.62 6.48 -6.25
C ALA A 36 3.36 6.72 -7.57
N LEU A 37 4.54 7.38 -7.51
CA LEU A 37 5.38 7.62 -8.69
C LEU A 37 5.89 6.31 -9.31
N TRP A 38 6.37 5.37 -8.48
CA TRP A 38 6.89 4.10 -8.98
C TRP A 38 5.79 3.24 -9.60
N VAL A 39 4.64 3.12 -8.93
CA VAL A 39 3.50 2.37 -9.49
C VAL A 39 3.05 2.99 -10.80
N ALA A 40 2.95 4.32 -10.89
CA ALA A 40 2.60 5.00 -12.14
C ALA A 40 3.56 4.65 -13.27
N LYS A 41 4.87 4.69 -13.01
CA LYS A 41 5.89 4.31 -14.02
C LYS A 41 5.85 2.83 -14.38
N LEU A 42 5.63 1.94 -13.42
CA LEU A 42 5.60 0.50 -13.67
C LEU A 42 4.36 0.09 -14.47
N VAL A 43 3.22 0.74 -14.24
CA VAL A 43 1.99 0.49 -15.01
C VAL A 43 2.08 1.10 -16.41
N ASP A 44 2.78 2.23 -16.57
CA ASP A 44 2.95 2.88 -17.88
C ASP A 44 3.92 2.11 -18.81
N HIS A 45 4.98 1.52 -18.26
CA HIS A 45 6.08 0.96 -19.06
C HIS A 45 6.09 -0.57 -19.18
N PHE A 46 5.28 -1.30 -18.42
CA PHE A 46 5.30 -2.76 -18.42
C PHE A 46 3.91 -3.36 -18.58
N ASP A 47 3.85 -4.48 -19.29
CA ASP A 47 2.68 -5.37 -19.30
C ASP A 47 2.78 -6.34 -18.12
N TRP A 48 1.73 -6.38 -17.31
CA TRP A 48 1.68 -7.21 -16.10
C TRP A 48 0.98 -8.53 -16.41
N ALA A 49 1.63 -9.63 -16.06
CA ALA A 49 1.08 -10.97 -16.18
C ALA A 49 1.34 -11.77 -14.89
N GLU A 50 0.41 -12.66 -14.57
CA GLU A 50 0.50 -13.54 -13.41
C GLU A 50 1.34 -14.79 -13.72
N ASP A 51 2.20 -15.20 -12.79
CA ASP A 51 2.80 -16.53 -12.81
C ASP A 51 1.89 -17.54 -12.12
N LYS A 52 1.14 -18.32 -12.92
CA LYS A 52 0.22 -19.34 -12.43
C LYS A 52 0.90 -20.48 -11.68
N ALA A 53 2.19 -20.72 -11.92
CA ALA A 53 2.93 -21.76 -11.21
C ALA A 53 3.40 -21.29 -9.82
N LYS A 54 3.47 -19.97 -9.61
CA LYS A 54 3.93 -19.33 -8.37
C LYS A 54 2.98 -18.20 -7.98
N PRO A 55 1.79 -18.53 -7.46
CA PRO A 55 0.85 -17.52 -7.00
C PRO A 55 1.44 -16.71 -5.84
N VAL A 56 1.04 -15.44 -5.76
CA VAL A 56 1.41 -14.57 -4.63
C VAL A 56 0.74 -15.09 -3.36
N ASP A 57 1.55 -15.33 -2.32
CA ASP A 57 1.05 -15.74 -1.02
C ASP A 57 0.56 -14.53 -0.21
N PHE A 58 -0.71 -14.54 0.17
CA PHE A 58 -1.35 -13.51 0.99
C PHE A 58 -1.52 -13.94 2.46
N SER A 59 -0.88 -15.03 2.90
CA SER A 59 -1.00 -15.55 4.27
C SER A 59 -0.20 -14.77 5.31
N GLU A 60 0.70 -13.88 4.90
CA GLU A 60 1.49 -13.06 5.82
C GLU A 60 0.58 -12.13 6.63
N VAL A 61 0.72 -12.19 7.96
CA VAL A 61 0.03 -11.30 8.88
C VAL A 61 1.04 -10.31 9.45
N LEU A 62 0.85 -9.03 9.14
CA LEU A 62 1.59 -7.93 9.77
C LEU A 62 1.28 -7.90 11.27
N LYS A 63 2.22 -8.37 12.08
CA LYS A 63 2.18 -8.20 13.54
C LYS A 63 2.50 -6.74 13.86
N LEU A 64 1.45 -5.92 13.92
CA LEU A 64 1.55 -4.57 14.48
C LEU A 64 1.79 -4.71 15.99
N SER A 65 3.03 -4.46 16.43
CA SER A 65 3.41 -4.43 17.86
C SER A 65 2.82 -3.23 18.57
#